data_AF-A0A1C9WAA7-F1
#
_entry.id   AF-A0A1C9WAA7-F1
#
_cell.length_a   1.000
_cell.length_b   1.000
_cell.length_c   1.000
_cell.angle_alpha   90.00
_cell.angle_beta   90.00
_cell.angle_gamma   90.00
#
_symmetry.space_group_name_H-M   'P 1'
#
loop_
_entity.id
_entity.type
_entity.pdbx_description
1 polymer ?
#
loop_
_entity_poly.entity_id
_entity_poly.type
_entity_poly.pdbx_seq_one_letter_code
_entity_poly.pdbx_strand_id
1 'polypeptide(L)'
;MRNLIKGSDATLYLQLWEKRIRVTDIDSGRIFDEVPLVAVRKGKRRSKRVAIGSRASSASSSDVEVINPFSHPRSLLAHFKAAELLLEGIFEKLGAEGLFSAPSNLVLQPMEKNQGGLTEVEISAFQALGLSAGARRVYVYQGPELTRHTLDLANVRDASAPVAATGIDEPRGWTQWIWIAIWFILIAAMTIFQQF
;
A
#
# COMPACT_ATOMS: atom_id res chain seq x y z
N MET A 1 9.72 7.35 -33.37
CA MET A 1 9.36 6.43 -32.28
C MET A 1 9.22 7.25 -30.99
N ARG A 2 7.99 7.63 -30.63
CA ARG A 2 7.69 8.34 -29.39
C ARG A 2 7.39 7.29 -28.32
N ASN A 3 8.34 7.02 -27.44
CA ASN A 3 8.08 6.20 -26.25
C ASN A 3 7.16 7.00 -25.33
N LEU A 4 5.89 6.62 -25.37
CA LEU A 4 4.84 7.06 -24.48
C LEU A 4 5.30 6.80 -23.04
N ILE A 5 5.27 7.84 -22.22
CA ILE A 5 5.38 7.76 -20.77
C ILE A 5 4.18 6.94 -20.31
N LYS A 6 4.30 5.61 -20.27
CA LYS A 6 3.46 4.79 -19.41
C LYS A 6 3.84 5.22 -18.00
N GLY A 7 2.97 5.98 -17.35
CA GLY A 7 2.97 6.02 -15.88
C GLY A 7 2.76 4.58 -15.43
N SER A 8 3.84 3.87 -15.13
CA SER A 8 3.75 2.48 -14.72
C SER A 8 2.97 2.45 -13.42
N ASP A 9 1.87 1.73 -13.42
CA ASP A 9 1.04 1.45 -12.25
C ASP A 9 1.77 0.42 -11.35
N ALA A 10 3.06 0.69 -11.08
CA ALA A 10 4.00 -0.21 -10.45
C ALA A 10 3.45 -0.64 -9.11
N THR A 11 3.22 -1.94 -9.00
CA THR A 11 2.61 -2.54 -7.82
C THR A 11 3.64 -3.36 -7.08
N LEU A 12 3.90 -2.97 -5.84
CA LEU A 12 4.70 -3.75 -4.91
C LEU A 12 3.79 -4.48 -3.94
N TYR A 13 4.11 -5.74 -3.71
CA TYR A 13 3.50 -6.55 -2.68
C TYR A 13 4.50 -6.78 -1.56
N LEU A 14 4.19 -6.21 -0.40
CA LEU A 14 4.99 -6.25 0.82
C LEU A 14 4.35 -7.23 1.81
N GLN A 15 5.08 -8.30 2.11
CA GLN A 15 4.75 -9.27 3.15
C GLN A 15 5.68 -9.06 4.34
N LEU A 16 5.10 -9.03 5.53
CA LEU A 16 5.80 -8.56 6.71
C LEU A 16 5.69 -9.52 7.90
N TRP A 17 6.83 -10.00 8.37
CA TRP A 17 7.01 -10.80 9.59
C TRP A 17 7.97 -10.06 10.54
N GLU A 18 8.04 -10.47 11.81
CA GLU A 18 8.99 -9.87 12.76
C GLU A 18 10.46 -10.12 12.37
N LYS A 19 10.76 -11.28 11.78
CA LYS A 19 12.12 -11.72 11.43
C LYS A 19 12.42 -11.69 9.93
N ARG A 20 11.44 -11.33 9.11
CA ARG A 20 11.56 -11.38 7.65
C ARG A 20 10.69 -10.31 7.01
N ILE A 21 11.21 -9.67 5.98
CA ILE A 21 10.45 -8.79 5.11
C ILE A 21 10.64 -9.25 3.67
N ARG A 22 9.54 -9.42 2.95
CA ARG A 22 9.55 -9.76 1.53
C ARG A 22 8.80 -8.69 0.76
N VAL A 23 9.42 -8.13 -0.26
CA VAL A 23 8.79 -7.21 -1.20
C VAL A 23 8.97 -7.74 -2.61
N THR A 24 7.86 -7.94 -3.30
CA THR A 24 7.82 -8.44 -4.67
C THR A 24 7.29 -7.34 -5.57
N ASP A 25 8.05 -7.00 -6.61
CA ASP A 25 7.54 -6.24 -7.74
C ASP A 25 6.72 -7.17 -8.62
N ILE A 26 5.43 -6.86 -8.77
CA ILE A 26 4.49 -7.69 -9.52
C ILE A 26 4.75 -7.63 -11.02
N ASP A 27 5.22 -6.49 -11.51
CA ASP A 27 5.47 -6.29 -12.93
C ASP A 27 6.80 -6.92 -13.33
N SER A 28 7.89 -6.56 -12.64
CA SER A 28 9.23 -7.04 -12.98
C SER A 28 9.55 -8.43 -12.42
N GLY A 29 8.82 -8.88 -11.39
CA GLY A 29 9.09 -10.13 -10.67
C GLY A 29 10.32 -10.05 -9.76
N ARG A 30 10.94 -8.89 -9.60
CA ARG A 30 12.07 -8.70 -8.69
C ARG A 30 11.61 -8.86 -7.25
N ILE A 31 12.45 -9.51 -6.44
CA ILE A 31 12.13 -9.82 -5.05
C ILE A 31 13.24 -9.29 -4.15
N PHE A 32 12.85 -8.62 -3.08
CA PHE A 32 13.66 -8.34 -1.91
C PHE A 32 13.17 -9.25 -0.79
N ASP A 33 14.00 -10.14 -0.25
CA ASP A 33 13.61 -11.11 0.78
C ASP A 33 14.75 -11.24 1.78
N GLU A 34 14.70 -10.43 2.84
CA GLU A 34 15.79 -10.30 3.82
C GLU A 34 15.24 -10.08 5.24
N VAL A 35 16.13 -10.00 6.24
CA VAL A 35 15.79 -9.58 7.60
C VAL A 35 15.36 -8.11 7.63
N PRO A 36 14.37 -7.72 8.45
CA PRO A 36 13.90 -6.33 8.52
C PRO A 36 14.81 -5.46 9.38
N LEU A 37 16.06 -5.28 8.98
CA LEU A 37 17.01 -4.46 9.72
C LEU A 37 17.34 -3.19 8.93
N VAL A 38 17.47 -2.08 9.65
CA VAL A 38 18.01 -0.83 9.13
C VAL A 38 19.12 -0.33 10.03
N ALA A 39 20.25 0.03 9.42
CA ALA A 39 21.35 0.70 10.09
C ALA A 39 21.20 2.21 9.88
N VAL A 40 21.17 2.97 10.97
CA VAL A 40 20.84 4.38 10.98
C VAL A 40 21.95 5.16 11.68
N ARG A 41 22.54 6.11 10.96
CA ARG A 41 23.51 7.06 11.54
C ARG A 41 22.76 8.22 12.19
N LYS A 42 23.04 8.49 13.47
CA LYS A 42 22.49 9.66 14.16
C LYS A 42 23.13 10.93 13.59
N GLY A 43 22.31 11.77 12.96
CA GLY A 43 22.74 13.07 12.44
C GLY A 43 22.29 14.21 13.33
N LYS A 44 22.93 15.38 13.22
CA LYS A 44 22.57 16.58 14.00
C LYS A 44 21.13 17.08 13.75
N ARG A 45 20.56 16.81 12.58
CA ARG A 45 19.21 17.27 12.17
C ARG A 45 18.28 16.13 11.75
N ARG A 46 18.79 15.17 10.98
CA ARG A 46 18.04 13.99 10.53
C ARG A 46 18.93 12.77 10.58
N SER A 47 18.36 11.66 11.03
CA SER A 47 19.00 10.37 10.96
C SER A 47 19.09 9.90 9.51
N LYS A 48 20.23 9.31 9.13
CA LYS A 48 20.47 8.85 7.75
C LYS A 48 20.59 7.34 7.72
N ARG A 49 19.84 6.69 6.82
CA ARG A 49 20.02 5.27 6.49
C ARG A 49 21.43 5.03 5.96
N VAL A 50 22.11 4.04 6.52
CA VAL A 50 23.44 3.57 6.10
C VAL A 50 23.33 2.28 5.30
N ALA A 51 22.54 1.33 5.80
CA ALA A 51 22.32 0.03 5.18
C ALA A 51 20.95 -0.54 5.57
N ILE A 52 20.49 -1.53 4.82
CA ILE A 52 19.25 -2.29 5.09
C ILE A 52 19.49 -3.78 4.90
N GLY A 53 18.60 -4.60 5.47
CA GLY A 53 18.63 -6.03 5.32
C GLY A 53 19.79 -6.67 6.07
N SER A 54 20.28 -7.77 5.52
CA SER A 54 21.49 -8.47 5.99
C SER A 54 22.71 -7.56 6.13
N ARG A 55 22.89 -6.57 5.24
CA ARG A 55 24.02 -5.62 5.31
C ARG A 55 23.96 -4.70 6.53
N ALA A 56 22.78 -4.47 7.10
CA ALA A 56 22.64 -3.63 8.28
C ALA A 56 23.21 -4.30 9.55
N SER A 57 23.20 -5.64 9.64
CA SER A 57 23.66 -6.35 10.84
C SER A 57 25.15 -6.11 11.14
N SER A 58 25.97 -5.93 10.11
CA SER A 58 27.42 -5.68 10.22
C SER A 58 27.80 -4.19 10.25
N ALA A 59 26.83 -3.27 10.16
CA ALA A 59 27.09 -1.83 10.04
C ALA A 59 27.12 -1.08 11.39
N SER A 60 27.00 -1.80 12.51
CA SER A 60 27.02 -1.22 13.86
C SER A 60 28.37 -0.55 14.15
N SER A 61 28.33 0.69 14.63
CA SER A 61 29.51 1.48 15.03
C SER A 61 29.10 2.54 16.06
N SER A 62 30.04 3.34 16.59
CA SER A 62 29.77 4.34 17.64
C SER A 62 28.61 5.29 17.30
N ASP A 63 28.42 5.59 16.01
CA ASP A 63 27.48 6.60 15.53
C ASP A 63 26.31 5.98 14.75
N VAL A 64 26.29 4.65 14.59
CA VAL A 64 25.34 3.90 13.77
C VAL A 64 24.63 2.85 14.60
N GLU A 65 23.31 2.96 14.68
CA GLU A 65 22.43 2.05 15.40
C GLU A 65 21.73 1.09 14.42
N VAL A 66 21.64 -0.19 14.77
CA VAL A 66 20.92 -1.20 13.99
C VAL A 66 19.59 -1.48 14.66
N ILE A 67 18.49 -1.26 13.94
CA ILE A 67 17.12 -1.31 14.48
C ILE A 67 16.31 -2.32 13.66
N ASN A 68 15.59 -3.21 14.34
CA ASN A 68 14.46 -3.94 13.76
C ASN A 68 13.18 -3.15 14.05
N PRO A 69 12.57 -2.49 13.05
CA PRO A 69 11.41 -1.65 13.30
C PRO A 69 10.12 -2.44 13.48
N PHE A 70 10.15 -3.77 13.29
CA PHE A 70 8.98 -4.64 13.36
C PHE A 70 8.98 -5.64 14.53
N SER A 71 9.83 -5.39 15.52
CA SER A 71 10.01 -6.24 16.69
C SER A 71 9.32 -5.64 17.91
N HIS A 72 8.03 -5.93 18.12
CA HIS A 72 7.31 -5.50 19.33
C HIS A 72 6.32 -6.58 19.85
N PRO A 73 6.10 -6.73 21.16
CA PRO A 73 5.33 -7.86 21.72
C PRO A 73 3.86 -7.95 21.27
N ARG A 74 3.21 -6.79 21.06
CA ARG A 74 1.75 -6.70 20.82
C ARG A 74 1.35 -6.15 19.45
N SER A 75 2.29 -5.66 18.67
CA SER A 75 2.04 -5.16 17.31
C SER A 75 3.27 -5.38 16.48
N LEU A 76 3.11 -5.52 15.17
CA LEU A 76 4.22 -5.76 14.27
C LEU A 76 4.97 -4.48 13.93
N LEU A 77 4.46 -3.28 14.22
CA LEU A 77 5.17 -2.01 13.99
C LEU A 77 5.64 -1.40 15.31
N ALA A 78 6.96 -1.42 15.54
CA ALA A 78 7.60 -0.93 16.77
C ALA A 78 8.17 0.49 16.61
N HIS A 79 8.88 0.73 15.50
CA HIS A 79 9.62 1.97 15.27
C HIS A 79 9.30 2.56 13.89
N PHE A 80 8.32 3.47 13.83
CA PHE A 80 7.83 4.05 12.58
C PHE A 80 8.93 4.65 11.71
N LYS A 81 9.79 5.51 12.28
CA LYS A 81 10.82 6.20 11.48
C LYS A 81 11.90 5.25 10.93
N ALA A 82 12.23 4.20 11.67
CA ALA A 82 13.15 3.17 11.19
C ALA A 82 12.48 2.30 10.11
N ALA A 83 11.19 1.97 10.24
CA ALA A 83 10.42 1.29 9.20
C ALA A 83 10.36 2.10 7.90
N GLU A 84 10.11 3.40 7.99
CA GLU A 84 10.08 4.31 6.83
C GLU A 84 11.42 4.27 6.07
N LEU A 85 12.52 4.48 6.78
CA LEU A 85 13.87 4.42 6.18
C LEU A 85 14.15 3.05 5.54
N LEU A 86 13.72 1.96 6.20
CA LEU A 86 13.87 0.60 5.67
C LEU A 86 13.11 0.44 4.34
N LEU A 87 11.83 0.82 4.30
CA LEU A 87 11.00 0.69 3.11
C LEU A 87 11.49 1.56 1.95
N GLU A 88 11.87 2.82 2.21
CA GLU A 88 12.51 3.68 1.21
C GLU A 88 13.72 2.99 0.56
N GLY A 89 14.60 2.40 1.38
CA GLY A 89 15.78 1.67 0.87
C GLY A 89 15.41 0.41 0.08
N ILE A 90 14.33 -0.27 0.44
CA ILE A 90 13.84 -1.44 -0.31
C ILE A 90 13.25 -1.00 -1.66
N PHE A 91 12.47 0.08 -1.67
CA PHE A 91 11.89 0.64 -2.90
C PHE A 91 13.00 1.14 -3.83
N GLU A 92 14.04 1.81 -3.30
CA GLU A 92 15.23 2.18 -4.06
C GLU A 92 15.97 0.97 -4.65
N LYS A 93 16.06 -0.15 -3.90
CA LYS A 93 16.67 -1.38 -4.42
C LYS A 93 15.84 -2.04 -5.51
N LEU A 94 14.52 -2.07 -5.36
CA LEU A 94 13.58 -2.72 -6.29
C LEU A 94 13.22 -1.84 -7.50
N GLY A 95 13.37 -0.53 -7.38
CA GLY A 95 13.32 0.41 -8.49
C GLY A 95 14.59 0.36 -9.33
N ALA A 96 14.49 -0.11 -10.57
CA ALA A 96 15.59 -0.02 -11.53
C ALA A 96 15.45 1.27 -12.36
N GLU A 97 16.50 2.08 -12.37
CA GLU A 97 16.77 3.21 -13.27
C GLU A 97 15.82 4.43 -13.18
N GLY A 98 15.99 5.23 -12.13
CA GLY A 98 15.47 6.59 -12.07
C GLY A 98 15.40 7.14 -10.64
N LEU A 99 15.59 8.45 -10.50
CA LEU A 99 15.54 9.18 -9.22
C LEU A 99 14.15 9.20 -8.53
N PHE A 100 13.14 8.53 -9.11
CA PHE A 100 11.74 8.59 -8.68
C PHE A 100 11.00 7.25 -8.76
N SER A 101 11.63 6.15 -8.36
CA SER A 101 10.99 4.82 -8.37
C SER A 101 10.18 4.53 -7.08
N ALA A 102 9.34 5.48 -6.68
CA ALA A 102 8.32 5.22 -5.68
C ALA A 102 7.21 4.36 -6.30
N PRO A 103 6.70 3.32 -5.61
CA PRO A 103 5.64 2.49 -6.16
C PRO A 103 4.32 3.28 -6.27
N SER A 104 3.61 3.09 -7.39
CA SER A 104 2.28 3.66 -7.57
C SER A 104 1.29 3.01 -6.59
N ASN A 105 1.37 1.70 -6.41
CA ASN A 105 0.52 0.95 -5.47
C ASN A 105 1.39 0.06 -4.57
N LEU A 106 1.07 0.04 -3.29
CA LEU A 106 1.66 -0.86 -2.30
C LEU A 106 0.54 -1.70 -1.69
N VAL A 107 0.61 -3.02 -1.87
CA VAL A 107 -0.20 -3.98 -1.11
C VAL A 107 0.64 -4.47 0.06
N LEU A 108 0.24 -4.15 1.29
CA LEU A 108 0.94 -4.51 2.52
C LEU A 108 0.14 -5.57 3.27
N GLN A 109 0.75 -6.71 3.55
CA GLN A 109 0.16 -7.78 4.34
C GLN A 109 1.03 -8.11 5.55
N PRO A 110 0.55 -7.83 6.78
CA PRO A 110 1.15 -8.36 8.00
C PRO A 110 0.86 -9.86 8.10
N MET A 111 1.92 -10.65 8.24
CA MET A 111 1.87 -12.12 8.19
C MET A 111 1.89 -12.75 9.60
N GLU A 112 2.12 -11.96 10.64
CA GLU A 112 2.15 -12.38 12.04
C GLU A 112 1.46 -11.35 12.94
N LYS A 113 1.22 -11.72 14.21
CA LYS A 113 0.68 -10.83 15.25
C LYS A 113 -0.67 -10.18 14.87
N ASN A 114 -1.43 -10.89 14.04
CA ASN A 114 -2.76 -10.51 13.53
C ASN A 114 -3.88 -11.35 14.19
N GLN A 115 -3.67 -11.80 15.43
CA GLN A 115 -4.66 -12.59 16.17
C GLN A 115 -5.90 -11.73 16.45
N GLY A 116 -7.04 -12.12 15.88
CA GLY A 116 -8.27 -11.32 15.95
C GLY A 116 -8.37 -10.22 14.88
N GLY A 117 -7.47 -10.20 13.90
CA GLY A 117 -7.39 -9.15 12.88
C GLY A 117 -6.59 -7.92 13.34
N LEU A 118 -6.32 -7.01 12.41
CA LEU A 118 -5.68 -5.73 12.69
C LEU A 118 -6.72 -4.73 13.20
N THR A 119 -6.33 -3.94 14.19
CA THR A 119 -7.13 -2.79 14.64
C THR A 119 -7.11 -1.66 13.61
N GLU A 120 -8.09 -0.75 13.64
CA GLU A 120 -8.11 0.43 12.76
C GLU A 120 -6.86 1.31 12.93
N VAL A 121 -6.33 1.38 14.15
CA VAL A 121 -5.10 2.12 14.46
C VAL A 121 -3.89 1.48 13.77
N GLU A 122 -3.80 0.15 13.76
CA GLU A 122 -2.73 -0.58 13.07
C GLU A 122 -2.83 -0.46 11.56
N ILE A 123 -4.04 -0.60 11.01
CA ILE A 123 -4.30 -0.39 9.57
C ILE A 123 -3.85 1.02 9.16
N SER A 124 -4.27 2.04 9.93
CA SER A 124 -3.89 3.43 9.69
C SER A 124 -2.38 3.65 9.80
N ALA A 125 -1.72 3.01 10.78
CA ALA A 125 -0.28 3.10 10.95
C ALA A 125 0.49 2.46 9.78
N PHE A 126 0.05 1.31 9.27
CA PHE A 126 0.63 0.67 8.10
C PHE A 126 0.40 1.47 6.80
N GLN A 127 -0.79 2.05 6.62
CA GLN A 127 -1.08 2.94 5.51
C GLN A 127 -0.17 4.18 5.54
N ALA A 128 -0.07 4.83 6.70
CA ALA A 128 0.79 5.99 6.90
C ALA A 128 2.27 5.65 6.62
N LEU A 129 2.73 4.46 7.03
CA LEU A 129 4.08 3.98 6.79
C LEU A 129 4.38 3.81 5.30
N GLY A 130 3.47 3.18 4.54
CA GLY A 130 3.67 3.02 3.10
C GLY A 130 3.69 4.36 2.36
N LEU A 131 2.79 5.27 2.74
CA LEU A 131 2.71 6.61 2.17
C LEU A 131 3.97 7.44 2.49
N SER A 132 4.46 7.39 3.74
CA SER A 132 5.67 8.13 4.14
C SER A 132 6.92 7.60 3.46
N ALA A 133 6.99 6.30 3.18
CA ALA A 133 8.07 5.68 2.41
C ALA A 133 8.01 5.99 0.88
N GLY A 134 6.96 6.69 0.43
CA GLY A 134 6.83 7.20 -0.93
C GLY A 134 5.76 6.53 -1.78
N ALA A 135 5.08 5.48 -1.31
CA ALA A 135 4.00 4.87 -2.09
C ALA A 135 2.87 5.87 -2.34
N ARG A 136 2.29 5.89 -3.54
CA ARG A 136 1.18 6.80 -3.86
C ARG A 136 -0.15 6.32 -3.29
N ARG A 137 -0.35 5.00 -3.24
CA ARG A 137 -1.53 4.33 -2.68
C ARG A 137 -1.09 3.12 -1.88
N VAL A 138 -1.73 2.89 -0.73
CA VAL A 138 -1.41 1.78 0.16
C VAL A 138 -2.68 1.02 0.52
N TYR A 139 -2.64 -0.29 0.34
CA TYR A 139 -3.72 -1.22 0.64
C TYR A 139 -3.24 -2.20 1.71
N VAL A 140 -3.90 -2.24 2.87
CA VAL A 140 -3.56 -3.18 3.94
C VAL A 140 -4.46 -4.40 3.79
N TYR A 141 -3.85 -5.52 3.42
CA TYR A 141 -4.56 -6.75 3.12
C TYR A 141 -4.43 -7.74 4.28
N GLN A 142 -5.53 -8.40 4.65
CA GLN A 142 -5.61 -9.31 5.80
C GLN A 142 -6.11 -10.72 5.42
N GLY A 143 -6.27 -11.02 4.13
CA GLY A 143 -6.76 -12.31 3.66
C GLY A 143 -5.66 -13.38 3.51
N PRO A 144 -5.94 -14.47 2.78
CA PRO A 144 -4.96 -15.52 2.49
C PRO A 144 -3.73 -14.98 1.75
N GLU A 145 -2.55 -15.57 1.98
CA GLU A 145 -1.32 -15.14 1.32
C GLU A 145 -1.49 -15.00 -0.21
N LEU A 146 -1.22 -13.80 -0.72
CA LEU A 146 -1.22 -13.54 -2.15
C LEU A 146 0.10 -13.97 -2.78
N THR A 147 0.04 -14.35 -4.05
CA THR A 147 1.20 -14.60 -4.90
C THR A 147 1.19 -13.60 -6.04
N ARG A 148 2.30 -13.48 -6.77
CA ARG A 148 2.37 -12.64 -7.97
C ARG A 148 1.24 -12.91 -8.98
N HIS A 149 0.78 -14.15 -9.07
CA HIS A 149 -0.25 -14.57 -10.02
C HIS A 149 -1.68 -14.39 -9.49
N THR A 150 -1.86 -14.36 -8.17
CA THR A 150 -3.18 -14.24 -7.54
C THR A 150 -3.48 -12.83 -7.05
N LEU A 151 -2.49 -11.92 -7.06
CA LEU A 151 -2.68 -10.53 -6.70
C LEU A 151 -3.46 -9.81 -7.80
N ASP A 152 -4.71 -9.51 -7.49
CA ASP A 152 -5.56 -8.60 -8.25
C ASP A 152 -5.82 -7.35 -7.40
N LEU A 153 -5.30 -6.20 -7.86
CA LEU A 153 -5.41 -4.92 -7.17
C LEU A 153 -6.86 -4.48 -6.97
N ALA A 154 -7.77 -4.80 -7.89
CA ALA A 154 -9.18 -4.43 -7.75
C ALA A 154 -9.78 -5.16 -6.55
N ASN A 155 -9.59 -6.48 -6.49
CA ASN A 155 -10.08 -7.30 -5.38
C ASN A 155 -9.43 -6.91 -4.04
N VAL A 156 -8.13 -6.60 -4.03
CA VAL A 156 -7.43 -6.16 -2.82
C VAL A 156 -7.97 -4.82 -2.35
N ARG A 157 -8.20 -3.86 -3.25
CA ARG A 157 -8.77 -2.55 -2.91
C ARG A 157 -10.13 -2.69 -2.26
N ASP A 158 -10.99 -3.54 -2.80
CA ASP A 158 -12.34 -3.75 -2.26
C ASP A 158 -12.29 -4.44 -0.89
N ALA A 159 -11.36 -5.39 -0.71
CA ALA A 159 -11.14 -6.07 0.57
C ALA A 159 -10.44 -5.21 1.64
N SER A 160 -9.75 -4.13 1.25
CA SER A 160 -9.00 -3.25 2.15
C SER A 160 -9.68 -1.90 2.39
N ALA A 161 -10.85 -1.67 1.77
CA ALA A 161 -11.72 -0.57 2.15
C ALA A 161 -12.20 -0.78 3.60
N PRO A 162 -12.25 0.28 4.44
CA PRO A 162 -12.83 0.15 5.77
C PRO A 162 -14.25 -0.39 5.65
N VAL A 163 -14.63 -1.34 6.51
CA VAL A 163 -15.97 -1.98 6.54
C VAL A 163 -17.11 -0.94 6.64
N ALA A 164 -16.80 0.30 7.02
CA ALA A 164 -17.72 1.44 7.03
C ALA A 164 -18.02 2.05 5.63
N ALA A 165 -17.29 1.70 4.57
CA ALA A 165 -17.54 2.17 3.19
C ALA A 165 -18.45 1.23 2.38
N THR A 166 -18.94 0.14 2.98
CA THR A 166 -19.97 -0.75 2.40
C THR A 166 -21.39 -0.17 2.55
N GLY A 167 -21.50 1.15 2.44
CA GLY A 167 -22.75 1.90 2.49
C GLY A 167 -22.82 2.83 1.28
N ILE A 168 -23.42 2.32 0.20
CA ILE A 168 -23.92 3.07 -0.95
C ILE A 168 -22.84 3.74 -1.85
N ASP A 169 -22.04 2.93 -2.53
CA ASP A 169 -21.60 3.30 -3.89
C ASP A 169 -22.45 2.49 -4.88
N GLU A 170 -23.71 2.89 -5.03
CA GLU A 170 -24.48 2.51 -6.21
C GLU A 170 -23.75 3.13 -7.41
N PRO A 171 -23.36 2.36 -8.45
CA PRO A 171 -22.75 2.96 -9.62
C PRO A 171 -23.78 3.96 -10.18
N ARG A 172 -23.44 5.26 -10.14
CA ARG A 172 -24.16 6.31 -10.87
C ARG A 172 -23.93 6.14 -12.38
N GLY A 173 -24.35 4.99 -12.89
CA GLY A 173 -24.42 4.66 -14.30
C GLY A 173 -25.62 5.38 -14.92
N TRP A 174 -25.52 5.65 -16.21
CA TRP A 174 -26.48 6.42 -16.99
C TRP A 174 -27.94 5.90 -16.95
N THR A 175 -28.19 4.72 -16.36
CA THR A 175 -29.52 4.14 -16.14
C THR A 175 -30.43 5.02 -15.28
N GLN A 176 -29.89 5.76 -14.31
CA GLN A 176 -30.68 6.65 -13.46
C GLN A 176 -31.26 7.83 -14.25
N TRP A 177 -30.51 8.36 -15.23
CA TRP A 177 -30.97 9.43 -16.12
C TRP A 177 -32.05 8.96 -17.10
N ILE A 178 -32.02 7.69 -17.50
CA ILE A 178 -33.05 7.09 -18.37
C ILE A 178 -34.40 7.06 -17.64
N TRP A 179 -34.43 6.63 -16.37
CA TRP A 179 -35.66 6.61 -15.59
C TRP A 179 -36.20 8.02 -15.30
N ILE A 180 -35.33 9.00 -15.06
CA ILE A 180 -35.71 10.41 -14.92
C ILE A 180 -36.31 10.93 -16.24
N ALA A 181 -35.69 10.63 -17.39
CA ALA A 181 -36.20 11.04 -18.68
C ALA A 181 -37.57 10.38 -18.99
N ILE A 182 -37.73 9.09 -18.71
CA ILE A 182 -39.01 8.38 -18.85
C ILE A 182 -40.09 9.01 -17.96
N TRP A 183 -39.76 9.36 -16.72
CA TRP A 183 -40.70 10.00 -15.80
C TRP A 183 -41.16 11.38 -16.30
N PHE A 184 -40.26 12.20 -16.85
CA PHE A 184 -40.64 13.48 -17.47
C PHE A 184 -41.52 13.30 -18.72
N ILE A 185 -41.25 12.28 -19.55
CA ILE A 185 -42.07 11.97 -20.73
C ILE A 185 -43.48 11.53 -20.30
N LEU A 186 -43.61 10.73 -19.25
CA LEU A 186 -44.92 10.30 -18.72
C LEU A 186 -45.73 11.47 -18.14
N ILE A 187 -45.09 12.41 -17.44
CA ILE A 187 -45.75 13.63 -16.94
C ILE A 187 -46.25 14.50 -18.09
N ALA A 188 -45.44 14.69 -19.12
CA ALA A 188 -45.82 15.46 -20.31
C ALA A 188 -47.00 14.82 -21.06
N ALA A 189 -46.99 13.49 -21.21
CA ALA A 189 -48.10 12.76 -21.83
C ALA A 189 -49.40 12.87 -21.01
N MET A 190 -49.30 12.82 -19.68
CA MET A 190 -50.45 12.92 -18.78
C MET A 190 -51.05 14.33 -18.74
N THR A 191 -50.24 15.37 -18.95
CA THR A 191 -50.73 16.77 -19.05
C THR A 191 -51.42 17.05 -20.39
N ILE A 192 -50.95 16.46 -21.49
CA ILE A 192 -51.60 16.58 -22.81
C ILE A 192 -52.96 15.86 -22.82
N PHE A 193 -53.08 14.74 -22.12
CA PHE A 193 -54.33 13.97 -22.04
C PHE A 193 -55.42 14.62 -21.18
N GLN A 194 -55.08 15.61 -20.33
CA GLN A 194 -56.04 16.37 -19.52
C GLN A 194 -56.63 17.60 -20.25
N GLN A 195 -56.21 17.86 -21.50
CA GLN A 195 -56.72 18.96 -22.32
C GLN A 195 -57.63 18.52 -23.48
N PHE A 196 -58.02 17.24 -23.52
CA PHE A 196 -58.99 16.66 -24.44
C PHE A 196 -60.10 15.96 -23.64
#